data_AF-A0A6I1QM68-F1
#
_entry.id   AF-A0A6I1QM68-F1
#
_cell.length_a   1.000
_cell.length_b   1.000
_cell.length_c   1.000
_cell.angle_alpha   90.00
_cell.angle_beta   90.00
_cell.angle_gamma   90.00
#
_symmetry.space_group_name_H-M   'P 1'
#
loop_
_entity.id
_entity.type
_entity.pdbx_description
1 polymer ?
#
loop_
_entity_poly.entity_id
_entity_poly.type
_entity_poly.pdbx_seq_one_letter_code
_entity_poly.pdbx_strand_id
1 'polypeptide(L)'
;MRANVEDRNPKHEIRSTPGGVTPSTNIGDLIDRHPGVLEVLERYGIRIDPATYILLRGTVQQAAEFNAILDIEGFRAALAESIQAESAASFEGDVGR
;
A
#
# COMPACT_ATOMS: atom_id res chain seq x y z
N MET A 1 38.16 25.15 -21.31
CA MET A 1 37.95 23.70 -21.27
C MET A 1 36.54 23.45 -20.74
N ARG A 2 35.65 22.83 -21.54
CA ARG A 2 34.30 22.42 -21.15
C ARG A 2 34.28 20.88 -21.09
N ALA A 3 33.87 20.32 -19.96
CA ALA A 3 33.40 18.95 -19.80
C ALA A 3 32.62 18.94 -18.47
N ASN A 4 31.30 19.08 -18.54
CA ASN A 4 30.30 18.02 -18.72
C ASN A 4 29.78 17.55 -17.37
N VAL A 5 28.61 18.10 -17.06
CA VAL A 5 27.59 17.67 -16.13
C VAL A 5 27.47 16.15 -16.15
N GLU A 6 27.94 15.48 -15.10
CA GLU A 6 27.60 14.09 -14.85
C GLU A 6 26.40 14.08 -13.90
N ASP A 7 25.24 14.26 -14.51
CA ASP A 7 23.91 14.05 -13.95
C ASP A 7 23.79 12.57 -13.56
N ARG A 8 24.36 12.22 -12.41
CA ARG A 8 24.12 10.93 -11.74
C ARG A 8 22.85 11.05 -10.93
N ASN A 9 21.74 11.34 -11.59
CA ASN A 9 20.44 10.99 -11.07
C ASN A 9 20.26 9.49 -11.34
N PRO A 10 20.39 8.59 -10.35
CA PRO A 10 19.96 7.22 -10.55
C PRO A 10 18.48 7.32 -10.87
N LYS A 11 18.14 7.08 -12.13
CA LYS A 11 16.79 6.76 -12.55
C LYS A 11 16.39 5.55 -11.70
N HIS A 12 15.81 5.81 -10.54
CA HIS A 12 14.92 4.87 -9.91
C HIS A 12 13.91 4.58 -11.01
N GLU A 13 14.05 3.40 -11.61
CA GLU A 13 12.94 2.73 -12.23
C GLU A 13 11.85 2.76 -11.17
N ILE A 14 10.95 3.74 -11.27
CA ILE A 14 9.65 3.68 -10.64
C ILE A 14 8.99 2.56 -11.41
N ARG A 15 9.31 1.32 -11.04
CA ARG A 15 8.48 0.16 -11.34
C ARG A 15 7.19 0.53 -10.66
N SER A 16 6.30 1.15 -11.42
CA SER A 16 4.95 1.53 -11.00
C SER A 16 4.32 0.25 -10.50
N THR A 17 4.44 0.04 -9.19
CA THR A 17 3.93 -1.14 -8.53
C THR A 17 2.43 -0.99 -8.65
N PRO A 18 1.69 -1.99 -9.15
CA PRO A 18 0.23 -1.91 -9.20
C PRO A 18 -0.29 -1.44 -7.83
N GLY A 19 -1.09 -0.39 -7.81
CA GLY A 19 -1.67 0.22 -6.59
C GLY A 19 -0.75 1.09 -5.72
N GLY A 20 0.55 1.21 -6.02
CA GLY A 20 1.47 2.13 -5.30
C GLY A 20 1.83 1.72 -3.87
N VAL A 21 1.47 0.51 -3.42
CA VAL A 21 1.75 0.01 -2.06
C VAL A 21 3.15 -0.59 -1.98
N THR A 22 4.02 0.03 -1.20
CA THR A 22 5.40 -0.43 -0.92
C THR A 22 5.49 -1.04 0.48
N PRO A 23 6.54 -1.83 0.78
CA PRO A 23 6.75 -2.38 2.13
C PRO A 23 6.88 -1.29 3.20
N SER A 24 7.32 -0.08 2.80
CA SER A 24 7.47 1.10 3.65
C SER A 24 6.20 1.95 3.77
N THR A 25 5.13 1.65 3.03
CA THR A 25 3.87 2.39 3.12
C THR A 25 3.29 2.25 4.52
N ASN A 26 2.82 3.35 5.11
CA ASN A 26 2.18 3.37 6.42
C ASN A 26 0.77 2.78 6.34
N ILE A 27 0.41 1.91 7.29
CA ILE A 27 -0.89 1.23 7.33
C ILE A 27 -2.04 2.17 7.70
N GLY A 28 -1.83 3.06 8.68
CA GLY A 28 -2.83 4.05 9.08
C GLY A 28 -3.21 4.97 7.92
N ASP A 29 -2.21 5.53 7.24
CA ASP A 29 -2.44 6.36 6.05
C ASP A 29 -3.18 5.61 4.94
N LEU A 30 -2.92 4.30 4.80
CA LEU A 30 -3.57 3.46 3.78
C LEU A 30 -5.06 3.28 4.11
N ILE A 31 -5.39 2.97 5.35
CA ILE A 31 -6.76 2.79 5.83
C ILE A 31 -7.54 4.11 5.74
N ASP A 32 -6.93 5.22 6.17
CA ASP A 32 -7.58 6.53 6.17
C ASP A 32 -7.97 6.99 4.76
N ARG A 33 -7.17 6.63 3.75
CA ARG A 33 -7.43 6.98 2.34
C ARG A 33 -8.29 5.97 1.60
N HIS A 34 -8.20 4.70 1.99
CA HIS A 34 -8.81 3.56 1.31
C HIS A 34 -9.40 2.60 2.34
N PRO A 35 -10.60 2.89 2.88
CA PRO A 35 -11.18 2.09 3.96
C PRO A 35 -11.42 0.62 3.57
N GLY A 36 -11.56 0.31 2.27
CA GLY A 36 -11.68 -1.08 1.78
C GLY A 36 -10.47 -1.97 2.11
N VAL A 37 -9.31 -1.37 2.41
CA VAL A 37 -8.11 -2.07 2.89
C VAL A 37 -8.37 -2.89 4.16
N LEU A 38 -9.31 -2.47 5.02
CA LEU A 38 -9.63 -3.19 6.25
C LEU A 38 -10.07 -4.64 5.99
N GLU A 39 -10.83 -4.87 4.91
CA GLU A 39 -11.24 -6.22 4.53
C GLU A 39 -10.06 -7.09 4.06
N VAL A 40 -9.06 -6.48 3.41
CA VAL A 40 -7.82 -7.17 3.07
C VAL A 40 -7.06 -7.54 4.34
N LEU A 41 -6.88 -6.60 5.26
CA LEU A 41 -6.20 -6.84 6.53
C LEU A 41 -6.83 -8.01 7.30
N GLU A 42 -8.17 -8.03 7.40
CA GLU A 42 -8.89 -9.09 8.09
C GLU A 42 -8.72 -10.47 7.41
N ARG A 43 -8.73 -10.53 6.07
CA ARG A 43 -8.47 -11.76 5.30
C ARG A 43 -7.08 -12.35 5.57
N TYR A 44 -6.10 -11.50 5.88
CA TYR A 44 -4.74 -11.90 6.25
C TYR A 44 -4.57 -12.10 7.77
N GLY A 45 -5.66 -12.10 8.53
CA GLY A 45 -5.65 -12.32 9.98
C GLY A 45 -5.26 -11.09 10.81
N ILE A 46 -5.08 -9.93 10.17
CA ILE A 46 -4.77 -8.67 10.84
C ILE A 46 -6.08 -8.01 11.27
N ARG A 47 -6.38 -8.06 12.57
CA ARG A 47 -7.53 -7.34 13.15
C ARG A 47 -7.05 -6.04 13.77
N ILE A 48 -7.75 -4.94 13.48
CA ILE A 48 -7.50 -3.64 14.13
C ILE A 48 -8.41 -3.53 15.37
N ASP A 49 -7.79 -3.62 16.54
CA ASP A 49 -8.45 -3.52 17.84
C ASP A 49 -7.55 -2.71 18.81
N PRO A 50 -8.00 -2.40 20.05
CA PRO A 50 -7.20 -1.62 20.99
C PRO A 50 -5.83 -2.22 21.31
N ALA A 51 -5.65 -3.55 21.23
CA ALA A 51 -4.38 -4.21 21.47
C ALA A 51 -3.45 -4.14 20.25
N THR A 52 -3.99 -4.09 19.04
CA THR A 52 -3.22 -4.02 17.78
C THR A 52 -3.14 -2.61 17.19
N TYR A 53 -3.64 -1.59 17.89
CA TYR A 53 -3.63 -0.18 17.46
C TYR A 53 -2.23 0.34 17.09
N ILE A 54 -1.18 -0.27 17.65
CA ILE A 54 0.21 0.04 17.28
C ILE A 54 0.49 -0.19 15.80
N LEU A 55 -0.19 -1.14 15.16
CA LEU A 55 -0.05 -1.45 13.73
C LEU A 55 -0.44 -0.27 12.83
N LEU A 56 -1.37 0.59 13.28
CA LEU A 56 -1.76 1.80 12.53
C LEU A 56 -0.61 2.80 12.38
N ARG A 57 0.38 2.74 13.27
CA ARG A 57 1.58 3.58 13.18
C ARG A 57 2.71 2.91 12.40
N GLY A 58 2.55 1.64 12.05
CA GLY A 58 3.56 0.83 11.39
C GLY A 58 3.46 0.86 9.87
N THR A 59 4.46 0.27 9.23
CA THR A 59 4.47 0.03 7.79
C THR A 59 3.81 -1.31 7.42
N VAL A 60 3.51 -1.50 6.14
CA VAL A 60 3.02 -2.77 5.59
C VAL A 60 3.95 -3.92 5.94
N GLN A 61 5.27 -3.70 5.84
CA GLN A 61 6.26 -4.71 6.24
C GLN A 61 6.19 -5.05 7.72
N GLN A 62 6.13 -4.05 8.59
CA GLN A 62 6.04 -4.28 10.04
C GLN A 62 4.74 -5.00 10.42
N ALA A 63 3.63 -4.68 9.74
CA ALA A 63 2.37 -5.38 9.93
C ALA A 63 2.45 -6.84 9.48
N ALA A 64 3.10 -7.12 8.34
CA ALA A 64 3.33 -8.48 7.87
C ALA A 64 4.21 -9.28 8.83
N GLU A 65 5.31 -8.70 9.31
CA GLU A 65 6.24 -9.33 10.25
C GLU A 65 5.56 -9.62 11.60
N PHE A 66 4.85 -8.63 12.16
CA PHE A 66 4.16 -8.78 13.45
C PHE A 66 3.09 -9.86 13.43
N ASN A 67 2.38 -10.00 12.31
CA ASN A 67 1.32 -11.01 12.14
C ASN A 67 1.81 -12.31 11.49
N ALA A 68 3.14 -12.48 11.35
CA ALA A 68 3.76 -13.66 10.75
C ALA A 68 3.22 -14.01 9.34
N ILE A 69 2.91 -13.00 8.53
CA ILE A 69 2.50 -13.18 7.13
C ILE A 69 3.72 -13.64 6.32
N LEU A 70 3.66 -14.88 5.84
CA LEU A 70 4.74 -15.50 5.07
C LEU A 70 4.81 -15.01 3.61
N ASP A 71 3.65 -14.73 3.00
CA ASP A 71 3.54 -14.23 1.63
C ASP A 71 3.30 -12.71 1.62
N ILE A 72 4.38 -11.95 1.84
CA ILE A 72 4.32 -10.48 1.87
C ILE A 72 3.99 -9.89 0.49
N GLU A 73 4.43 -10.52 -0.60
CA GLU A 73 4.16 -10.01 -1.94
C GLU A 73 2.70 -10.23 -2.33
N GLY A 74 2.12 -11.39 -2.00
CA GLY A 74 0.68 -11.63 -2.15
C GLY A 74 -0.16 -10.67 -1.30
N PHE A 75 0.24 -10.42 -0.05
CA PHE A 75 -0.41 -9.44 0.81
C PHE A 75 -0.40 -8.03 0.19
N ARG A 76 0.76 -7.58 -0.29
CA ARG A 76 0.88 -6.28 -0.96
C ARG A 76 0.03 -6.19 -2.24
N ALA A 77 0.01 -7.24 -3.04
CA ALA A 77 -0.81 -7.30 -4.24
C ALA A 77 -2.31 -7.20 -3.91
N ALA A 78 -2.77 -7.89 -2.86
CA ALA A 78 -4.17 -7.81 -2.42
C ALA A 78 -4.56 -6.41 -1.91
N LEU A 79 -3.66 -5.72 -1.19
CA LEU A 79 -3.86 -4.33 -0.77
C LEU A 79 -3.99 -3.40 -2.00
N ALA A 80 -3.08 -3.56 -2.96
CA ALA A 80 -3.09 -2.78 -4.19
C ALA A 80 -4.35 -3.00 -5.04
N GLU A 81 -4.80 -4.26 -5.18
CA GLU A 81 -6.01 -4.61 -5.92
C GLU A 81 -7.25 -3.97 -5.28
N SER A 82 -7.35 -4.00 -3.94
CA SER A 82 -8.45 -3.36 -3.21
C SER A 82 -8.52 -1.85 -3.49
N ILE A 83 -7.37 -1.17 -3.48
CA ILE A 83 -7.28 0.27 -3.76
C ILE A 83 -7.72 0.59 -5.20
N GLN A 84 -7.31 -0.25 -6.16
CA GLN A 84 -7.70 -0.09 -7.56
C GLN A 84 -9.21 -0.32 -7.78
N ALA A 85 -9.78 -1.34 -7.12
CA ALA A 85 -11.21 -1.64 -7.20
C ALA A 85 -12.06 -0.48 -6.64
N GLU A 86 -11.66 0.09 -5.50
CA GLU A 86 -12.33 1.25 -4.90
C GLU A 86 -12.26 2.50 -5.81
N SER A 87 -11.10 2.72 -6.42
CA SER A 87 -10.89 3.83 -7.36
C SER A 87 -11.77 3.68 -8.62
N ALA A 88 -11.92 2.45 -9.13
CA ALA A 88 -12.78 2.17 -10.29
C ALA A 88 -14.27 2.36 -9.98
N ALA A 89 -14.74 1.87 -8.82
CA ALA A 89 -16.12 2.06 -8.37
C ALA A 89 -16.47 3.53 -8.16
N SER A 90 -15.53 4.34 -7.65
CA SER A 90 -15.71 5.78 -7.46
C SER A 90 -15.86 6.52 -8.80
N PHE A 91 -15.14 6.09 -9.84
CA PHE A 91 -15.23 6.70 -11.18
C PHE A 91 -16.56 6.35 -11.87
N GLU A 92 -17.04 5.12 -11.73
CA GLU A 92 -18.31 4.68 -12.33
C GLU A 92 -19.53 5.37 -11.68
N GLY A 93 -19.45 5.72 -10.39
CA GLY A 93 -20.47 6.49 -9.69
C GLY A 93 -20.57 7.97 -10.09
N ASP A 94 -19.50 8.56 -10.64
CA ASP A 94 -19.44 10.00 -11.00
C ASP A 94 -19.90 10.27 -12.44
N VAL A 95 -19.73 9.31 -13.36
CA VAL A 95 -20.11 9.44 -14.77
C VAL A 95 -21.63 9.22 -15.01
N GLY A 96 -22.36 8.73 -14.00
CA GLY A 96 -23.78 8.40 -14.08
C GLY A 96 -24.77 9.50 -13.66
N ARG A 97 -24.34 10.75 -13.43
CA ARG A 97 -25.19 11.83 -12.89
C ARG A 97 -25.44 13.00 -13.83
#